data_AF-A0A5P4SDH4-F1
#
_entry.id   AF-A0A5P4SDH4-F1
#
_cell.length_a   1.000
_cell.length_b   1.000
_cell.length_c   1.000
_cell.angle_alpha   90.00
_cell.angle_beta   90.00
_cell.angle_gamma   90.00
#
_symmetry.space_group_name_H-M   'P 1'
#
loop_
_entity.id
_entity.type
_entity.pdbx_description
1 polymer ?
#
loop_
_entity_poly.entity_id
_entity_poly.type
_entity_poly.pdbx_seq_one_letter_code
_entity_poly.pdbx_strand_id
1 'polypeptide(L)'
;MVVRYYTTDDSRENPYELMEFFGKKDISGKMISFFSSVMTNNKNIRLGIISGIKKLYDADLIPYHREQFRTSIMYFNLMGGVRILEILSFEEVEEITIELLKEKIVSLTKISKFFKKHNKYPLK
;
A
#
# COMPACT_ATOMS: atom_id res chain seq x y z
N MET A 1 15.71 -9.53 12.06
CA MET A 1 16.40 -8.22 12.21
C MET A 1 15.95 -7.19 11.19
N VAL A 2 15.87 -7.50 9.89
CA VAL A 2 15.56 -6.52 8.81
C VAL A 2 14.12 -6.01 8.81
N VAL A 3 13.12 -6.89 8.97
CA VAL A 3 11.69 -6.48 9.02
C VAL A 3 11.44 -5.47 10.12
N ARG A 4 11.87 -5.80 11.35
CA ARG A 4 11.73 -4.94 12.53
C ARG A 4 12.25 -3.53 12.24
N TYR A 5 13.49 -3.40 11.78
CA TYR A 5 14.08 -2.09 11.46
C TYR A 5 13.26 -1.26 10.46
N TYR A 6 12.65 -1.92 9.48
CA TYR A 6 11.96 -1.23 8.41
C TYR A 6 10.49 -0.93 8.66
N THR A 7 9.88 -1.57 9.65
CA THR A 7 8.43 -1.49 9.91
C THR A 7 8.07 -1.05 11.32
N THR A 8 9.04 -0.74 12.19
CA THR A 8 8.76 -0.16 13.52
C THR A 8 8.74 1.37 13.48
N ASP A 9 7.91 1.94 14.35
CA ASP A 9 7.70 3.38 14.45
C ASP A 9 7.58 3.81 15.90
N ASP A 10 8.69 4.29 16.48
CA ASP A 10 8.76 4.68 17.89
C ASP A 10 7.89 5.89 18.25
N SER A 11 7.33 6.60 17.26
CA SER A 11 6.40 7.70 17.50
C SER A 11 4.98 7.25 17.87
N ARG A 12 4.66 5.96 17.65
CA ARG A 12 3.34 5.37 17.94
C ARG A 12 3.25 4.86 19.37
N GLU A 13 2.02 4.78 19.87
CA GLU A 13 1.73 4.16 21.18
C GLU A 13 2.23 2.71 21.26
N ASN A 14 2.00 1.93 20.19
CA ASN A 14 2.65 0.65 19.98
C ASN A 14 3.70 0.76 18.85
N PRO A 15 5.01 0.78 19.15
CA PRO A 15 6.06 0.87 18.15
C PRO A 15 6.10 -0.29 17.14
N TYR A 16 5.45 -1.40 17.46
CA TYR A 16 5.38 -2.61 16.63
C TYR A 16 4.10 -2.70 15.80
N GLU A 17 3.16 -1.76 15.92
CA GLU A 17 1.85 -1.81 15.27
C GLU A 17 1.96 -2.07 13.75
N LEU A 18 2.80 -1.29 13.06
CA LEU A 18 3.00 -1.43 11.62
C LEU A 18 3.76 -2.72 11.25
N MET A 19 4.67 -3.17 12.11
CA MET A 19 5.37 -4.45 11.95
C MET A 19 4.41 -5.63 12.05
N GLU A 20 3.54 -5.63 13.04
CA GLU A 20 2.53 -6.68 13.26
C GLU A 20 1.54 -6.71 12.10
N PHE A 21 1.08 -5.54 11.66
CA PHE A 21 0.22 -5.43 10.49
C PHE A 21 0.90 -5.93 9.21
N PHE A 22 2.16 -5.54 8.96
CA PHE A 22 2.92 -6.01 7.81
C PHE A 22 3.22 -7.51 7.90
N GLY A 23 3.42 -8.04 9.11
CA GLY A 23 3.70 -9.46 9.35
C GLY A 23 2.49 -10.37 9.16
N LYS A 24 1.26 -9.84 9.20
CA LYS A 24 0.04 -10.60 8.95
C LYS A 24 0.15 -11.28 7.57
N LYS A 25 -0.13 -12.58 7.45
CA LYS A 25 -0.24 -13.40 6.22
C LYS A 25 0.71 -13.08 5.04
N ASP A 26 1.46 -14.07 4.53
CA ASP A 26 2.34 -13.90 3.37
C ASP A 26 3.43 -12.83 3.60
N ILE A 27 4.17 -12.94 4.70
CA ILE A 27 5.25 -11.99 5.04
C ILE A 27 6.39 -12.07 3.99
N SER A 28 6.73 -13.27 3.53
CA SER A 28 7.83 -13.49 2.58
C SER A 28 7.55 -12.84 1.21
N GLY A 29 6.35 -13.02 0.65
CA GLY A 29 5.98 -12.40 -0.62
C GLY A 29 5.92 -10.87 -0.55
N LYS A 30 5.48 -10.33 0.60
CA LYS A 30 5.52 -8.88 0.84
C LYS A 30 6.93 -8.37 1.02
N MET A 31 7.79 -9.05 1.77
CA MET A 31 9.18 -8.61 1.95
C MET A 31 9.93 -8.48 0.63
N ILE A 32 9.82 -9.47 -0.26
CA ILE A 32 10.53 -9.46 -1.54
C ILE A 32 10.06 -8.28 -2.39
N SER A 33 8.74 -8.04 -2.47
CA SER A 33 8.22 -6.93 -3.27
C SER A 33 8.46 -5.56 -2.61
N PHE A 34 8.34 -5.46 -1.29
CA PHE A 34 8.43 -4.21 -0.53
C PHE A 34 9.86 -3.73 -0.33
N PHE A 35 10.80 -4.61 0.04
CA PHE A 35 12.18 -4.21 0.34
C PHE A 35 13.14 -4.29 -0.85
N SER A 36 12.70 -4.78 -2.01
CA SER A 36 13.52 -4.71 -3.24
C SER A 36 13.49 -3.33 -3.90
N SER A 37 12.61 -2.43 -3.46
CA SER A 37 12.56 -1.07 -3.98
C SER A 37 13.64 -0.20 -3.35
N VAL A 38 14.34 0.58 -4.16
CA VAL A 38 15.26 1.63 -3.68
C VAL A 38 14.50 2.69 -2.86
N MET A 39 13.23 2.94 -3.22
CA MET A 39 12.39 3.93 -2.56
C MET A 39 12.10 3.58 -1.10
N THR A 40 11.97 2.28 -0.82
CA THR A 40 11.77 1.80 0.52
C THR A 40 13.05 1.86 1.35
N ASN A 41 14.11 2.57 0.96
CA ASN A 41 15.14 3.02 1.88
C ASN A 41 14.72 4.26 2.70
N ASN A 42 13.75 5.04 2.22
CA ASN A 42 13.20 6.16 2.99
C ASN A 42 12.17 5.67 4.03
N LYS A 43 12.39 6.02 5.32
CA LYS A 43 11.53 5.61 6.44
C LYS A 43 10.11 6.19 6.31
N ASN A 44 9.97 7.46 5.94
CA ASN A 44 8.67 8.11 5.77
C ASN A 44 7.86 7.40 4.69
N ILE A 45 8.51 7.03 3.59
CA ILE A 45 7.83 6.34 2.48
C ILE A 45 7.38 4.94 2.89
N ARG A 46 8.28 4.15 3.49
CA ARG A 46 7.91 2.80 3.95
C ARG A 46 6.75 2.82 4.94
N LEU A 47 6.90 3.60 6.01
CA LEU A 47 5.92 3.61 7.09
C LEU A 47 4.61 4.26 6.64
N GLY A 48 4.66 5.32 5.83
CA GLY A 48 3.48 5.98 5.28
C GLY A 48 2.67 5.04 4.40
N ILE A 49 3.32 4.24 3.53
CA ILE A 49 2.63 3.22 2.74
C ILE A 49 1.96 2.18 3.65
N ILE A 50 2.68 1.62 4.62
CA ILE A 50 2.13 0.59 5.51
C ILE A 50 0.95 1.17 6.32
N SER A 51 1.08 2.40 6.81
CA SER A 51 0.05 3.10 7.57
C SER A 51 -1.21 3.37 6.74
N GLY A 52 -1.06 3.86 5.51
CA GLY A 52 -2.18 4.13 4.61
C GLY A 52 -2.97 2.87 4.25
N ILE A 53 -2.26 1.77 3.96
CA ILE A 53 -2.88 0.45 3.75
C ILE A 53 -3.59 -0.02 5.01
N LYS A 54 -2.98 0.14 6.19
CA LYS A 54 -3.59 -0.24 7.47
C LYS A 54 -4.88 0.53 7.73
N LYS A 55 -4.89 1.86 7.57
CA LYS A 55 -6.08 2.71 7.76
C LYS A 55 -7.25 2.27 6.86
N LEU A 56 -6.97 1.96 5.60
CA LEU A 56 -8.01 1.46 4.69
C LEU A 56 -8.48 0.05 5.04
N TYR A 57 -7.57 -0.81 5.51
CA TYR A 57 -7.91 -2.16 5.94
C TYR A 57 -8.77 -2.16 7.20
N ASP A 58 -8.39 -1.37 8.22
CA ASP A 58 -9.12 -1.25 9.48
C ASP A 58 -10.51 -0.62 9.28
N ALA A 59 -10.68 0.18 8.21
CA ALA A 59 -11.96 0.74 7.79
C ALA A 59 -12.78 -0.20 6.87
N ASP A 60 -12.35 -1.45 6.69
CA ASP A 60 -12.97 -2.45 5.81
C ASP A 60 -13.13 -2.01 4.33
N LEU A 61 -12.33 -1.05 3.88
CA LEU A 61 -12.37 -0.54 2.51
C LEU A 61 -11.55 -1.39 1.53
N ILE A 62 -10.53 -2.09 2.02
CA ILE A 62 -9.69 -2.99 1.22
C ILE A 62 -9.45 -4.31 1.94
N PRO A 63 -9.29 -5.42 1.21
CA PRO A 63 -8.86 -6.67 1.82
C PRO A 63 -7.38 -6.61 2.20
N TYR A 64 -6.97 -7.41 3.19
CA TYR A 64 -5.57 -7.65 3.47
C TYR A 64 -4.96 -8.54 2.39
N HIS A 65 -4.21 -7.95 1.46
CA HIS A 65 -3.60 -8.70 0.36
C HIS A 65 -2.31 -8.02 -0.14
N ARG A 66 -1.40 -8.80 -0.74
CA ARG A 66 -0.06 -8.33 -1.17
C ARG A 66 -0.11 -7.29 -2.30
N GLU A 67 -1.18 -7.28 -3.08
CA GLU A 67 -1.34 -6.37 -4.22
C GLU A 67 -1.44 -4.89 -3.82
N GLN A 68 -1.87 -4.62 -2.59
CA GLN A 68 -2.05 -3.31 -1.99
C GLN A 68 -0.67 -2.68 -1.80
N PHE A 69 0.22 -3.47 -1.22
CA PHE A 69 1.64 -3.15 -1.08
C PHE A 69 2.29 -2.99 -2.45
N ARG A 70 2.15 -3.98 -3.34
CA ARG A 70 2.71 -3.95 -4.70
C ARG A 70 2.28 -2.71 -5.50
N THR A 71 0.99 -2.38 -5.49
CA THR A 71 0.43 -1.21 -6.19
C THR A 71 1.05 0.08 -5.67
N SER A 72 1.11 0.22 -4.35
CA SER A 72 1.67 1.42 -3.71
C SER A 72 3.15 1.59 -4.04
N ILE A 73 3.95 0.53 -3.91
CA ILE A 73 5.38 0.56 -4.26
C ILE A 73 5.57 0.93 -5.73
N MET A 74 4.82 0.33 -6.65
CA MET A 74 4.92 0.63 -8.08
C MET A 74 4.61 2.10 -8.36
N TYR A 75 3.60 2.67 -7.70
CA TYR A 75 3.24 4.07 -7.84
C TYR A 75 4.37 4.99 -7.34
N PHE A 76 4.89 4.77 -6.14
CA PHE A 76 5.99 5.58 -5.61
C PHE A 76 7.28 5.39 -6.44
N ASN A 77 7.59 4.20 -6.93
CA ASN A 77 8.74 4.01 -7.82
C ASN A 77 8.59 4.82 -9.12
N LEU A 78 7.40 4.87 -9.70
CA LEU A 78 7.12 5.69 -10.89
C LEU A 78 7.24 7.19 -10.56
N MET A 79 6.71 7.61 -9.42
CA MET A 79 6.81 8.99 -8.96
C MET A 79 8.26 9.43 -8.70
N GLY A 80 9.15 8.53 -8.32
CA GLY A 80 10.57 8.81 -8.12
C GLY A 80 11.32 9.27 -9.37
N GLY A 81 10.77 9.01 -10.56
CA GLY A 81 11.30 9.56 -11.82
C GLY A 81 10.85 10.99 -12.11
N VAL A 82 9.87 11.53 -11.38
CA VAL A 82 9.18 12.80 -11.69
C VAL A 82 9.18 13.78 -10.51
N ARG A 83 9.27 13.28 -9.26
CA ARG A 83 9.29 14.06 -8.02
C ARG A 83 10.44 13.58 -7.14
N ILE A 84 11.08 14.50 -6.42
CA ILE A 84 12.03 14.15 -5.36
C ILE A 84 11.21 13.53 -4.23
N LEU A 85 11.29 12.21 -4.06
CA LEU A 85 10.50 11.52 -3.04
C LEU A 85 11.09 11.64 -1.63
N GLU A 86 12.34 12.09 -1.54
CA GLU A 86 13.06 12.31 -0.28
C GLU A 86 12.48 13.45 0.57
N ILE A 87 11.76 14.40 -0.06
CA ILE A 87 11.13 15.53 0.65
C ILE A 87 9.74 15.19 1.22
N LEU A 88 9.18 14.02 0.89
CA LEU A 88 7.85 13.66 1.38
C LEU A 88 7.88 13.37 2.88
N SER A 89 7.00 14.04 3.60
CA SER A 89 6.65 13.70 4.98
C SER A 89 5.96 12.34 5.05
N PHE A 90 5.90 11.76 6.25
CA PHE A 90 5.19 10.51 6.50
C PHE A 90 3.69 10.66 6.16
N GLU A 91 3.10 11.79 6.56
CA GLU A 91 1.69 12.11 6.41
C GLU A 91 1.32 12.23 4.93
N GLU A 92 2.14 12.91 4.11
CA GLU A 92 1.92 13.01 2.67
C GLU A 92 1.95 11.63 2.00
N VAL A 93 2.90 10.76 2.37
CA VAL A 93 2.98 9.41 1.81
C VAL A 93 1.74 8.61 2.17
N GLU A 94 1.30 8.71 3.42
CA GLU A 94 0.10 8.03 3.90
C GLU A 94 -1.14 8.47 3.13
N GLU A 95 -1.33 9.79 2.96
CA GLU A 95 -2.45 10.37 2.22
C GLU A 95 -2.44 9.93 0.75
N ILE A 96 -1.30 10.06 0.07
CA ILE A 96 -1.12 9.59 -1.32
C ILE A 96 -1.46 8.10 -1.45
N THR A 97 -1.03 7.28 -0.49
CA THR A 97 -1.32 5.83 -0.49
C THR A 97 -2.82 5.57 -0.36
N ILE A 98 -3.51 6.31 0.52
CA ILE A 98 -4.95 6.21 0.72
C ILE A 98 -5.72 6.60 -0.53
N GLU A 99 -5.36 7.74 -1.14
CA GLU A 99 -5.98 8.26 -2.36
C GLU A 99 -5.83 7.28 -3.52
N LEU A 100 -4.59 6.83 -3.79
CA LEU A 100 -4.27 5.86 -4.84
C LEU A 100 -5.14 4.60 -4.74
N LEU A 101 -5.26 4.02 -3.55
CA LEU A 101 -5.99 2.79 -3.37
C LEU A 101 -7.51 3.00 -3.46
N LYS A 102 -8.03 4.13 -2.98
CA LYS A 102 -9.44 4.52 -3.20
C LYS A 102 -9.76 4.68 -4.68
N GLU A 103 -8.92 5.38 -5.43
CA GLU A 103 -9.08 5.55 -6.87
C GLU A 103 -9.08 4.22 -7.63
N LYS A 104 -8.19 3.30 -7.23
CA LYS A 104 -8.15 1.94 -7.77
C LYS A 104 -9.47 1.20 -7.53
N ILE A 105 -10.05 1.28 -6.33
CA ILE A 105 -11.34 0.66 -6.00
C ILE A 105 -12.46 1.23 -6.87
N VAL A 106 -12.52 2.56 -6.99
CA VAL A 106 -13.52 3.25 -7.82
C VAL A 106 -13.40 2.80 -9.27
N SER A 107 -12.18 2.72 -9.79
CA SER A 107 -11.90 2.29 -11.17
C SER A 107 -12.32 0.84 -11.40
N LEU A 108 -11.96 -0.08 -10.51
CA LEU A 108 -12.40 -1.49 -10.58
C LEU A 108 -13.93 -1.63 -10.51
N THR A 109 -14.59 -0.81 -9.70
CA THR A 109 -16.06 -0.80 -9.58
C THR A 109 -16.72 -0.32 -10.87
N LYS A 110 -16.19 0.74 -11.50
CA LYS A 110 -16.67 1.24 -12.80
C LYS A 110 -16.50 0.16 -13.89
N ILE A 111 -15.34 -0.50 -13.93
CA ILE A 111 -15.05 -1.58 -14.87
C ILE A 111 -16.03 -2.74 -14.66
N SER A 112 -16.24 -3.19 -13.42
CA SER A 112 -17.20 -4.25 -13.10
C SER A 112 -18.63 -3.91 -13.55
N LYS A 113 -19.08 -2.67 -13.30
CA LYS A 113 -20.39 -2.19 -13.76
C LYS A 113 -20.50 -2.17 -15.29
N PHE A 114 -19.45 -1.72 -15.98
CA PHE A 114 -19.39 -1.72 -17.44
C PHE A 114 -19.54 -3.14 -18.00
N PHE A 115 -18.76 -4.10 -17.49
CA PHE A 115 -18.89 -5.49 -17.90
C PHE A 115 -20.28 -6.06 -17.60
N LYS A 116 -20.85 -5.82 -16.41
CA LYS A 116 -22.22 -6.28 -16.09
C LYS A 116 -23.28 -5.69 -17.05
N LYS A 117 -23.12 -4.43 -17.47
CA LYS A 117 -24.05 -3.76 -18.40
C LYS A 117 -23.93 -4.27 -19.84
N HIS A 118 -22.73 -4.65 -20.27
CA HIS A 118 -22.43 -4.99 -21.66
C HIS A 118 -22.16 -6.48 -21.90
N ASN A 119 -22.25 -7.34 -20.88
CA ASN A 119 -22.08 -8.77 -21.06
C ASN A 119 -23.32 -9.38 -21.72
N LYS A 120 -23.25 -9.59 -23.04
CA LYS A 120 -24.30 -10.21 -23.88
C LYS A 120 -24.40 -11.73 -23.71
N TYR A 121 -23.51 -12.35 -22.92
CA TYR A 121 -23.47 -13.79 -22.71
C TYR A 121 -23.20 -14.09 -21.23
N PRO A 122 -24.23 -14.39 -20.41
CA PRO A 122 -23.99 -14.93 -19.08
C PRO A 122 -23.27 -16.28 -19.25
N LEU A 123 -22.13 -16.45 -18.58
CA LEU A 123 -21.49 -17.76 -18.47
C LEU A 123 -22.49 -18.68 -17.75
N LYS A 124 -22.87 -19.77 -18.44
CA LYS A 124 -23.72 -20.84 -17.90
C LYS A 124 -23.04 -21.54 -16.73
#